data_AF-A0A3D3I1N8-F1
#
_entry.id   AF-A0A3D3I1N8-F1
#
_cell.length_a   1.000
_cell.length_b   1.000
_cell.length_c   1.000
_cell.angle_alpha   90.00
_cell.angle_beta   90.00
_cell.angle_gamma   90.00
#
_symmetry.space_group_name_H-M   'P 1'
#
loop_
_entity.id
_entity.type
_entity.pdbx_description
1 polymer ?
#
loop_
_entity_poly.entity_id
_entity_poly.type
_entity_poly.pdbx_seq_one_letter_code
_entity_poly.pdbx_strand_id
1 'polypeptide(L)'
;MAKKKTDYNIKVAAQAFYLEEQSDPGNDRYVFAYTVVIQNQGSIPAKLLSRHWVITDANGKIEEVRGEGVVGEQPYLRPGEGFQYTSGAILET
;
A
#
# COMPACT_ATOMS: atom_id res chain seq x y z
N MET A 1 -13.80 27.09 3.61
CA MET A 1 -14.66 26.06 4.24
C MET A 1 -13.83 25.30 5.26
N ALA A 2 -14.27 25.20 6.52
CA ALA A 2 -13.53 24.47 7.55
C ALA A 2 -13.70 22.96 7.33
N LYS A 3 -12.59 22.20 7.27
CA LYS A 3 -12.59 20.73 7.21
C LYS A 3 -13.33 20.22 8.46
N LYS A 4 -14.42 19.47 8.27
CA LYS A 4 -15.12 18.79 9.38
C LYS A 4 -14.12 17.85 10.05
N LYS A 5 -13.78 18.12 11.31
CA LYS A 5 -12.86 17.28 12.09
C LYS A 5 -13.54 15.92 12.26
N THR A 6 -12.95 14.88 11.72
CA THR A 6 -13.40 13.50 11.90
C THR A 6 -12.54 12.84 12.97
N ASP A 7 -13.14 11.98 13.77
CA ASP A 7 -12.43 11.18 14.79
C ASP A 7 -11.56 10.08 14.14
N TYR A 8 -11.80 9.78 12.86
CA TYR A 8 -10.96 8.89 12.06
C TYR A 8 -9.78 9.65 11.44
N ASN A 9 -8.56 9.19 11.69
CA ASN A 9 -7.36 9.70 11.05
C ASN A 9 -6.37 8.56 10.85
N ILE A 10 -6.23 8.08 9.61
CA ILE A 10 -5.31 6.99 9.26
C ILE A 10 -4.15 7.57 8.45
N LYS A 11 -2.93 7.41 8.96
CA LYS A 11 -1.71 7.73 8.23
C LYS A 11 -1.21 6.47 7.54
N VAL A 12 -0.94 6.57 6.24
CA VAL A 12 -0.32 5.50 5.45
C VAL A 12 1.02 6.02 4.94
N ALA A 13 2.07 5.23 5.15
CA ALA A 13 3.39 5.44 4.55
C ALA A 13 3.75 4.20 3.73
N ALA A 14 4.34 4.40 2.57
CA ALA A 14 4.81 3.33 1.70
C ALA A 14 6.24 3.62 1.27
N GLN A 15 7.08 2.58 1.29
CA GLN A 15 8.45 2.65 0.78
C GLN A 15 8.68 1.45 -0.13
N ALA A 16 9.03 1.72 -1.39
CA ALA A 16 9.41 0.72 -2.37
C ALA A 16 10.93 0.57 -2.44
N PHE A 17 11.38 -0.63 -2.81
CA PHE A 17 12.77 -1.00 -2.99
C PHE A 17 12.87 -1.95 -4.19
N TYR A 18 13.79 -1.61 -5.10
CA TYR A 18 14.09 -2.42 -6.27
C TYR A 18 14.88 -3.68 -5.86
N LEU A 19 14.45 -4.83 -6.36
CA LEU A 19 15.09 -6.13 -6.08
C LEU A 19 15.92 -6.55 -7.30
N GLU A 20 17.18 -6.14 -7.34
CA GLU A 20 18.09 -6.40 -8.46
C GLU A 20 18.24 -7.89 -8.76
N GLU A 21 18.46 -8.72 -7.74
CA GLU A 21 18.62 -10.19 -7.89
C GLU A 21 17.38 -10.89 -8.47
N GLN A 22 16.22 -10.27 -8.31
CA GLN A 22 14.95 -10.80 -8.82
C GLN A 22 14.52 -10.10 -10.09
N SER A 23 15.29 -9.17 -10.64
CA SER A 23 14.93 -8.39 -11.83
C SER A 23 15.75 -8.83 -13.03
N ASP A 24 15.19 -8.64 -14.22
CA ASP A 24 15.87 -8.88 -15.50
C ASP A 24 15.53 -7.74 -16.45
N PRO A 25 16.27 -6.61 -16.39
CA PRO A 25 16.06 -5.47 -17.27
C PRO A 25 16.24 -5.79 -18.76
N GLY A 26 16.93 -6.87 -19.12
CA GLY A 26 17.07 -7.30 -20.51
C GLY A 26 15.80 -7.92 -21.10
N ASN A 27 14.87 -8.32 -20.23
CA ASN A 27 13.57 -8.91 -20.58
C ASN A 27 12.40 -8.09 -20.04
N ASP A 28 12.57 -6.76 -19.86
CA ASP A 28 11.54 -5.84 -19.38
C ASP A 28 10.85 -6.34 -18.10
N ARG A 29 11.66 -6.78 -17.12
CA ARG A 29 11.14 -7.33 -15.86
C ARG A 29 11.80 -6.68 -14.66
N TYR A 30 11.08 -5.76 -14.02
CA TYR A 30 11.54 -5.00 -12.87
C TYR A 30 10.74 -5.36 -11.62
N VAL A 31 11.39 -5.99 -10.65
CA VAL A 31 10.74 -6.44 -9.42
C VAL A 31 10.96 -5.42 -8.32
N PHE A 32 9.86 -4.94 -7.76
CA PHE A 32 9.87 -4.10 -6.58
C PHE A 32 9.20 -4.84 -5.43
N ALA A 33 9.80 -4.74 -4.25
CA ALA A 33 9.08 -4.98 -3.02
C ALA A 33 8.77 -3.63 -2.35
N TYR A 34 7.71 -3.60 -1.58
CA TYR A 34 7.27 -2.39 -0.89
C TYR A 34 6.78 -2.73 0.50
N THR A 35 7.13 -1.88 1.46
CA THR A 35 6.63 -1.94 2.84
C THR A 35 5.64 -0.82 3.05
N VAL A 36 4.44 -1.17 3.50
CA VAL A 36 3.38 -0.23 3.85
C VAL A 36 3.19 -0.25 5.36
N VAL A 37 3.15 0.93 5.95
CA VAL A 37 2.86 1.17 7.36
C VAL A 37 1.56 1.94 7.46
N ILE A 38 0.58 1.38 8.15
CA ILE A 38 -0.74 1.96 8.40
C ILE A 38 -0.83 2.28 9.88
N GLN A 39 -1.06 3.53 10.25
CA GLN A 39 -1.16 3.98 11.64
C GLN A 39 -2.50 4.65 11.88
N ASN A 40 -3.20 4.23 12.94
CA ASN A 40 -4.38 4.94 13.41
C ASN A 40 -3.97 6.10 14.32
N GLN A 41 -3.97 7.31 13.75
CA GLN A 41 -3.74 8.58 14.43
C GLN A 41 -5.05 9.28 14.83
N GLY A 42 -6.17 8.57 14.74
CA GLY A 42 -7.49 9.03 15.14
C GLY A 42 -7.72 8.83 16.64
N SER A 43 -8.91 9.23 17.09
CA SER A 43 -9.39 9.07 18.46
C SER A 43 -10.29 7.84 18.65
N ILE A 44 -10.67 7.16 17.56
CA ILE A 44 -11.51 5.96 17.57
C ILE A 44 -10.91 4.81 16.74
N PRO A 45 -11.28 3.54 17.02
CA PRO A 45 -10.79 2.39 16.26
C PRO A 45 -11.26 2.39 14.79
N ALA A 46 -10.47 1.78 13.91
CA ALA A 46 -10.79 1.63 12.48
C ALA A 46 -10.41 0.24 11.96
N LYS A 47 -11.14 -0.27 10.97
CA LYS A 47 -10.86 -1.54 10.30
C LYS A 47 -10.47 -1.31 8.85
N LEU A 48 -9.38 -1.92 8.40
CA LEU A 48 -9.07 -2.03 6.97
C LEU A 48 -9.97 -3.09 6.35
N LEU A 49 -10.75 -2.71 5.33
CA LEU A 49 -11.68 -3.62 4.65
C LEU A 49 -11.14 -4.11 3.31
N SER A 50 -10.66 -3.19 2.48
CA SER A 50 -10.25 -3.46 1.11
C SER A 50 -9.11 -2.55 0.70
N ARG A 51 -8.42 -2.94 -0.38
CA ARG A 51 -7.38 -2.17 -1.05
C ARG A 51 -7.74 -1.96 -2.53
N HIS A 52 -7.24 -0.86 -3.06
CA HIS A 52 -7.22 -0.58 -4.49
C HIS A 52 -5.87 0.05 -4.81
N TRP A 53 -5.08 -0.63 -5.64
CA TRP A 53 -3.83 -0.12 -6.17
C TRP A 53 -4.05 0.33 -7.62
N VAL A 54 -3.47 1.47 -7.94
CA VAL A 54 -3.28 1.94 -9.32
C VAL A 54 -1.78 1.98 -9.53
N ILE A 55 -1.29 1.09 -10.37
CA ILE A 55 0.13 0.92 -10.67
C ILE A 55 0.34 1.46 -12.08
N THR A 56 1.31 2.36 -12.24
CA THR A 56 1.61 2.99 -13.53
C THR A 56 3.08 2.78 -13.85
N ASP A 57 3.36 2.18 -15.00
CA ASP A 57 4.72 1.99 -15.49
C ASP A 57 5.26 3.26 -16.19
N ALA A 58 6.53 3.24 -16.60
CA ALA A 58 7.16 4.39 -17.26
C ALA A 58 6.55 4.72 -18.63
N ASN A 59 5.89 3.76 -19.29
CA ASN A 59 5.18 3.95 -20.55
C ASN A 59 3.75 4.48 -20.38
N GLY A 60 3.27 4.62 -19.14
CA GLY A 60 1.92 5.07 -18.83
C GLY A 60 0.85 3.97 -18.89
N LYS A 61 1.25 2.70 -18.99
CA LYS A 61 0.34 1.56 -18.83
C LYS A 61 -0.14 1.54 -17.37
N ILE A 62 -1.45 1.38 -17.19
CA ILE A 62 -2.08 1.34 -15.86
C ILE A 62 -2.58 -0.07 -15.59
N GLU A 63 -2.20 -0.61 -14.44
CA GLU A 63 -2.76 -1.82 -13.86
C GLU A 63 -3.52 -1.46 -12.56
N GLU A 64 -4.74 -1.98 -12.42
CA GLU A 64 -5.53 -1.83 -11.21
C GLU A 64 -5.65 -3.15 -10.47
N VAL A 65 -5.24 -3.18 -9.20
CA VAL A 65 -5.41 -4.34 -8.33
C VAL A 65 -6.40 -4.00 -7.22
N ARG A 66 -7.52 -4.70 -7.17
CA ARG A 66 -8.56 -4.56 -6.15
C ARG A 66 -8.70 -5.85 -5.37
N GLY A 67 -8.97 -5.74 -4.07
CA GLY A 67 -9.23 -6.91 -3.25
C GLY A 67 -9.52 -6.59 -1.80
N GLU A 68 -9.99 -7.60 -1.07
CA GLU A 68 -10.21 -7.50 0.36
C GLU A 68 -8.89 -7.53 1.13
N GLY A 69 -8.82 -6.75 2.20
CA GLY A 69 -7.69 -6.75 3.10
C GLY A 69 -6.36 -6.34 2.47
N VAL A 70 -5.30 -6.62 3.20
CA VAL A 70 -3.90 -6.55 2.79
C VAL A 70 -3.22 -7.83 3.24
N VAL A 71 -2.43 -8.48 2.36
CA VAL A 71 -1.73 -9.74 2.65
C VAL A 71 -2.60 -10.85 3.28
N GLY A 72 -3.91 -10.88 2.98
CA GLY A 72 -4.86 -11.84 3.54
C GLY A 72 -5.50 -11.41 4.86
N GLU A 73 -5.18 -10.21 5.37
CA GLU A 73 -5.65 -9.70 6.65
C GLU A 73 -6.50 -8.42 6.53
N GLN A 74 -7.40 -8.23 7.49
CA GLN A 74 -8.20 -7.01 7.65
C GLN A 74 -7.96 -6.43 9.06
N PRO A 75 -6.81 -5.77 9.28
CA PRO A 75 -6.43 -5.30 10.61
C PRO A 75 -7.47 -4.35 11.21
N TYR A 76 -7.77 -4.58 12.49
CA TYR A 76 -8.57 -3.69 13.32
C TYR A 76 -7.63 -2.91 14.25
N LEU A 77 -7.51 -1.60 14.04
CA LEU A 77 -6.53 -0.74 14.68
C LEU A 77 -7.21 0.20 15.68
N ARG A 78 -6.85 0.08 16.96
CA ARG A 78 -7.20 1.05 17.99
C ARG A 78 -6.38 2.34 17.83
N PRO A 79 -6.80 3.46 18.44
CA PRO A 79 -5.99 4.68 18.47
C PRO A 79 -4.54 4.41 18.91
N GLY A 80 -3.58 4.89 18.13
CA GLY A 80 -2.14 4.71 18.37
C GLY A 80 -1.54 3.40 17.83
N GLU A 81 -2.37 2.41 17.46
CA GLU A 81 -1.87 1.17 16.86
C GLU A 81 -1.51 1.35 15.39
N GLY A 82 -0.65 0.45 14.91
CA GLY A 82 -0.31 0.36 13.51
C GLY A 82 -0.18 -1.07 13.02
N PHE A 83 -0.25 -1.22 11.71
CA PHE A 83 -0.04 -2.47 10.99
C PHE A 83 1.00 -2.24 9.90
N GLN A 84 1.94 -3.16 9.77
CA GLN A 84 2.98 -3.13 8.75
C GLN A 84 2.93 -4.41 7.94
N TYR A 85 3.02 -4.29 6.62
CA TYR A 85 3.18 -5.44 5.74
C TYR A 85 4.11 -5.12 4.58
N THR A 86 4.70 -6.18 4.02
CA THR A 86 5.52 -6.13 2.82
C THR A 86 4.88 -6.97 1.73
N SER A 87 4.87 -6.46 0.49
CA SER A 87 4.41 -7.17 -0.69
C SER A 87 5.24 -6.76 -1.91
N GLY A 88 4.90 -7.25 -3.10
CA GLY A 88 5.68 -7.02 -4.32
C GLY A 88 4.83 -6.63 -5.51
N ALA A 89 5.48 -5.99 -6.49
CA ALA A 89 4.95 -5.69 -7.80
C ALA A 89 6.03 -5.97 -8.86
N ILE A 90 5.60 -6.42 -10.02
CA ILE A 90 6.46 -6.60 -11.20
C ILE A 90 6.02 -5.54 -12.20
N LEU A 91 6.96 -4.73 -12.67
CA LEU A 91 6.73 -3.74 -13.71
C LEU A 91 7.44 -4.18 -14.99
N GLU A 92 6.85 -3.81 -16.12
CA GLU A 92 7.47 -3.98 -17.43
C GLU A 92 8.42 -2.83 -17.77
N THR A 93 8.24 -1.64 -17.17
CA THR A 93 9.10 -0.45 -17.34
C THR A 93 9.09 0.49 -16.15
#